data_AF-A0A955JRJ3-F1
#
_entry.id   AF-A0A955JRJ3-F1
#
_cell.length_a   1.000
_cell.length_b   1.000
_cell.length_c   1.000
_cell.angle_alpha   90.00
_cell.angle_beta   90.00
_cell.angle_gamma   90.00
#
_symmetry.space_group_name_H-M   'P 1'
#
loop_
_entity.id
_entity.type
_entity.pdbx_description
1 polymer ?
#
loop_
_entity_poly.entity_id
_entity_poly.type
_entity_poly.pdbx_seq_one_letter_code
_entity_poly.pdbx_strand_id
1 'polypeptide(L)'
;MKNTFRIAANRISTWTGSAAVFLGAVGIVILWALTGPAFHYSDTWQLVINTGTTIITFLMVFLIQNTQNRDSKAVQLKLDELLRATKGARTTYVGLEDLSDNDLAELEKEFKLLVQTPGAVRALNKLHAKIEAENVRRTSLRSAAAKMLHHTQTITMLGTNSTDKK
;
A
#
# COMPACT_ATOMS: atom_id res chain seq x y z
N MET A 1 8.08 0.78 26.69
CA MET A 1 7.68 2.20 26.49
C MET A 1 6.75 2.41 25.29
N LYS A 2 7.05 1.92 24.06
CA LYS A 2 6.18 2.10 22.87
C LYS A 2 4.72 1.63 23.06
N ASN A 3 4.50 0.51 23.75
CA ASN A 3 3.14 0.00 24.01
C ASN A 3 2.36 0.86 25.01
N THR A 4 3.01 1.42 26.03
CA THR A 4 2.34 2.22 27.07
C THR A 4 1.87 3.56 26.52
N PHE A 5 2.74 4.26 25.77
CA PHE A 5 2.38 5.48 25.05
C PHE A 5 1.25 5.23 24.04
N ARG A 6 1.32 4.10 23.31
CA ARG A 6 0.28 3.71 22.34
C ARG A 6 -1.09 3.51 22.97
N ILE A 7 -1.16 2.83 24.13
CA ILE A 7 -2.42 2.60 24.84
C ILE A 7 -2.98 3.92 25.37
N ALA A 8 -2.12 4.78 25.93
CA ALA A 8 -2.52 6.10 26.39
C ALA A 8 -3.03 6.98 25.23
N ALA A 9 -2.28 7.07 24.13
CA ALA A 9 -2.65 7.86 22.96
C ALA A 9 -3.98 7.42 22.33
N ASN A 10 -4.24 6.10 22.24
CA ASN A 10 -5.53 5.60 21.74
C ASN A 10 -6.70 5.92 22.67
N ARG A 11 -6.50 5.79 23.99
CA ARG A 11 -7.53 6.14 24.98
C ARG A 11 -7.82 7.64 24.95
N ILE A 12 -6.78 8.46 24.89
CA ILE A 12 -6.93 9.92 24.80
C ILE A 12 -7.62 10.31 23.49
N SER A 13 -7.22 9.74 22.35
CA SER A 13 -7.84 10.04 21.05
C SER A 13 -9.32 9.67 20.99
N THR A 14 -9.70 8.50 21.51
CA THR A 14 -11.11 8.08 21.59
C THR A 14 -11.93 8.93 22.56
N TRP A 15 -11.32 9.37 23.66
CA TRP A 15 -11.98 10.26 24.62
C TRP A 15 -12.15 11.68 24.08
N THR A 16 -11.11 12.29 23.52
CA THR A 16 -11.17 13.66 22.99
C THR A 16 -12.12 13.78 21.80
N GLY A 17 -12.41 12.69 21.08
CA GLY A 17 -13.42 12.65 20.03
C GLY A 17 -14.88 12.50 20.50
N SER A 18 -15.12 12.29 21.80
CA SER A 18 -16.47 12.08 22.35
C SER A 18 -17.21 13.39 22.61
N ALA A 19 -18.52 13.40 22.30
CA ALA A 19 -19.41 14.52 22.59
C ALA A 19 -19.42 14.92 24.07
N ALA A 20 -19.24 13.97 24.99
CA ALA A 20 -19.20 14.25 26.43
C ALA A 20 -17.96 15.08 26.84
N VAL A 21 -16.81 14.81 26.22
CA VAL A 21 -15.57 15.55 26.48
C VAL A 21 -15.65 16.95 25.86
N PHE A 22 -16.24 17.08 24.67
CA PHE A 22 -16.51 18.38 24.07
C PHE A 22 -17.41 19.24 24.97
N LEU A 23 -18.52 18.69 25.46
CA LEU A 23 -19.42 19.40 26.39
C LEU A 23 -18.70 19.77 27.70
N GLY A 24 -17.85 18.89 28.22
CA GLY A 24 -17.01 19.17 29.38
C GLY A 24 -16.03 20.34 29.13
N ALA A 25 -15.37 20.37 27.96
CA ALA A 25 -14.47 21.44 27.58
C ALA A 25 -15.21 22.78 27.45
N VAL A 26 -16.39 22.79 26.82
CA VAL A 26 -17.26 23.97 26.76
C VAL A 26 -17.66 24.44 28.16
N GLY A 27 -18.01 23.51 29.06
CA GLY A 27 -18.31 23.82 30.45
C GLY A 27 -17.13 24.48 31.19
N ILE A 28 -15.91 23.99 30.97
CA ILE A 28 -14.69 24.59 31.52
C ILE A 28 -14.50 26.02 31.01
N VAL A 29 -14.70 26.27 29.70
CA VAL A 29 -14.60 27.61 29.12
C VAL A 29 -15.65 28.56 29.70
N ILE A 30 -16.89 28.09 29.88
CA ILE A 30 -17.96 28.88 30.50
C ILE A 30 -17.60 29.20 31.96
N LEU A 31 -17.16 28.21 32.74
CA LEU A 31 -16.77 28.42 34.13
C LEU A 31 -15.61 29.42 34.24
N TRP A 32 -14.61 29.30 33.37
CA TRP A 32 -13.52 30.27 33.30
C TRP A 32 -14.06 31.67 32.99
N ALA A 33 -14.92 31.83 31.99
CA ALA A 33 -15.54 33.12 31.63
C ALA A 33 -16.32 33.74 32.80
N LEU A 34 -17.06 32.92 33.57
CA LEU A 34 -17.81 33.35 34.76
C LEU A 34 -16.92 33.79 35.92
N THR A 35 -15.69 33.28 36.01
CA THR A 35 -14.71 33.77 37.00
C THR A 35 -14.08 35.10 36.61
N GLY A 36 -14.17 35.52 35.34
CA GLY A 36 -13.61 36.77 34.82
C GLY A 36 -13.95 38.03 35.62
N PRO A 37 -15.22 38.29 36.00
CA PRO A 37 -15.61 39.45 36.81
C PRO A 37 -14.92 39.50 38.18
N ALA A 38 -14.75 38.36 38.85
CA ALA A 38 -14.05 38.31 40.14
C ALA A 38 -12.57 38.68 40.03
N PHE A 39 -11.96 38.39 38.87
CA PHE A 39 -10.57 38.73 38.56
C PHE A 39 -10.42 40.01 37.72
N HIS A 40 -11.49 40.80 37.58
CA HIS A 40 -11.54 42.04 36.79
C HIS A 40 -11.01 41.88 35.35
N TYR A 41 -11.16 40.68 34.76
CA TYR A 41 -10.62 40.33 33.45
C TYR A 41 -9.11 40.64 33.30
N SER A 42 -8.35 40.48 34.37
CA SER A 42 -6.90 40.77 34.44
C SER A 42 -6.06 40.00 33.41
N ASP A 43 -4.87 40.54 33.12
CA ASP A 43 -3.89 39.91 32.22
C ASP A 43 -3.50 38.51 32.68
N THR A 44 -3.36 38.28 34.00
CA THR A 44 -3.06 36.95 34.54
C THR A 44 -4.19 35.96 34.29
N TRP A 45 -5.44 36.38 34.42
CA TRP A 45 -6.61 35.53 34.16
C TRP A 45 -6.70 35.11 32.69
N GLN A 46 -6.37 36.02 31.76
CA GLN A 46 -6.28 35.73 30.32
C GLN A 46 -5.05 34.85 29.99
N LEU A 47 -3.91 35.13 30.61
CA LEU A 47 -2.67 34.38 30.40
C LEU A 47 -2.85 32.90 30.70
N VAL A 48 -3.54 32.56 31.80
CA VAL A 48 -3.75 31.16 32.21
C VAL A 48 -4.46 30.35 31.12
N ILE A 49 -5.55 30.85 30.53
CA ILE A 49 -6.26 30.09 29.49
C ILE A 49 -5.48 30.03 28.18
N ASN A 50 -4.79 31.11 27.82
CA ASN A 50 -4.01 31.19 26.60
C ASN A 50 -2.82 30.22 26.66
N THR A 51 -2.06 30.24 27.76
CA THR A 51 -0.93 29.33 27.97
C THR A 51 -1.39 27.88 28.06
N GLY A 52 -2.47 27.60 28.81
CA GLY A 52 -3.01 26.25 28.95
C GLY A 52 -3.47 25.65 27.62
N THR A 53 -4.27 26.40 26.87
CA THR A 53 -4.79 25.96 25.57
C THR A 53 -3.68 25.76 24.55
N THR A 54 -2.64 26.61 24.57
CA THR A 54 -1.48 26.47 23.68
C THR A 54 -0.73 25.16 23.94
N ILE A 55 -0.45 24.83 25.20
CA ILE A 55 0.22 23.57 25.57
C ILE A 55 -0.64 22.37 25.17
N ILE A 56 -1.95 22.40 25.48
CA ILE A 56 -2.87 21.32 25.12
C ILE A 56 -2.89 21.14 23.60
N THR A 57 -2.99 22.22 22.83
CA THR A 57 -3.00 22.19 21.36
C THR A 57 -1.71 21.61 20.81
N PHE A 58 -0.55 22.03 21.34
CA PHE A 58 0.75 21.49 20.94
C PHE A 58 0.82 19.97 21.17
N LEU A 59 0.40 19.50 22.34
CA LEU A 59 0.32 18.06 22.63
C LEU A 59 -0.69 17.33 21.74
N MET A 60 -1.83 17.97 21.46
CA MET A 60 -2.89 17.44 20.59
C MET A 60 -2.37 17.20 19.17
N VAL A 61 -1.54 18.08 18.63
CA VAL A 61 -0.93 17.89 17.30
C VAL A 61 -0.14 16.57 17.25
N PHE A 62 0.69 16.27 18.24
CA PHE A 62 1.42 14.99 18.28
C PHE A 62 0.50 13.78 18.44
N LEU A 63 -0.55 13.89 19.26
CA LEU A 63 -1.53 12.83 19.44
C LEU A 63 -2.31 12.54 18.15
N ILE A 64 -2.74 13.60 17.46
CA ILE A 64 -3.41 13.52 16.16
C ILE A 64 -2.47 12.90 15.14
N GLN A 65 -1.23 13.38 15.02
CA GLN A 65 -0.25 12.84 14.08
C GLN A 65 0.04 11.34 14.34
N ASN A 66 0.19 10.93 15.60
CA ASN A 66 0.41 9.52 15.94
C ASN A 66 -0.79 8.63 15.56
N THR A 67 -2.01 9.12 15.80
CA THR A 67 -3.23 8.38 15.47
C THR A 67 -3.43 8.32 13.95
N GLN A 68 -3.32 9.47 13.28
CA GLN A 68 -3.45 9.58 11.83
C GLN A 68 -2.40 8.76 11.09
N ASN A 69 -1.13 8.81 11.49
CA ASN A 69 -0.06 8.03 10.86
C ASN A 69 -0.37 6.52 10.89
N ARG A 70 -0.89 6.02 12.01
CA ARG A 70 -1.28 4.61 12.11
C ARG A 70 -2.50 4.29 11.24
N ASP A 71 -3.51 5.13 11.28
CA ASP A 71 -4.75 4.88 10.56
C ASP A 71 -4.51 4.95 9.04
N SER A 72 -3.66 5.86 8.56
CA SER A 72 -3.18 5.90 7.16
C SER A 72 -2.51 4.58 6.77
N LYS A 73 -1.59 4.06 7.60
CA LYS A 73 -0.92 2.78 7.33
C LYS A 73 -1.90 1.60 7.31
N ALA A 74 -2.90 1.60 8.19
CA ALA A 74 -3.92 0.56 8.20
C ALA A 74 -4.80 0.60 6.93
N VAL A 75 -5.08 1.79 6.40
CA VAL A 75 -5.80 1.96 5.12
C VAL A 75 -4.96 1.43 3.96
N GLN A 76 -3.68 1.79 3.88
CA GLN A 76 -2.75 1.28 2.86
C GLN A 76 -2.72 -0.25 2.82
N LEU A 77 -2.52 -0.90 3.96
CA LEU A 77 -2.50 -2.37 4.06
C LEU A 77 -3.83 -3.02 3.62
N LYS A 78 -4.97 -2.40 3.95
CA LYS A 78 -6.28 -2.90 3.50
C LYS A 78 -6.44 -2.78 1.99
N LEU A 79 -5.97 -1.68 1.38
CA LEU A 79 -6.00 -1.48 -0.07
C LEU A 79 -5.07 -2.47 -0.79
N ASP A 80 -3.88 -2.70 -0.24
CA ASP A 80 -2.93 -3.67 -0.78
C ASP A 80 -3.51 -5.09 -0.80
N GLU A 81 -4.21 -5.50 0.26
CA GLU A 81 -4.88 -6.78 0.31
C GLU A 81 -6.01 -6.89 -0.72
N LEU A 82 -6.82 -5.83 -0.89
CA LEU A 82 -7.85 -5.78 -1.93
C LEU A 82 -7.24 -5.87 -3.33
N LEU A 83 -6.10 -5.21 -3.57
CA LEU A 83 -5.41 -5.25 -4.86
C LEU A 83 -4.84 -6.65 -5.15
N ARG A 84 -4.32 -7.34 -4.13
CA ARG A 84 -3.83 -8.73 -4.23
C ARG A 84 -4.97 -9.72 -4.46
N ALA A 85 -6.12 -9.52 -3.83
CA ALA A 85 -7.28 -10.40 -3.95
C ALA A 85 -8.07 -10.23 -5.26
N THR A 86 -7.94 -9.07 -5.93
CA THR A 86 -8.72 -8.73 -7.14
C THR A 86 -8.08 -9.27 -8.41
N LYS A 87 -8.77 -10.18 -9.12
CA LYS A 87 -8.30 -10.72 -10.41
C LYS A 87 -8.20 -9.61 -11.47
N GLY A 88 -7.01 -9.46 -12.06
CA GLY A 88 -6.74 -8.44 -13.08
C GLY A 88 -6.30 -7.08 -12.53
N ALA A 89 -6.24 -6.92 -11.20
CA ALA A 89 -5.59 -5.77 -10.59
C ALA A 89 -4.05 -5.89 -10.73
N ARG A 90 -3.39 -4.75 -10.93
CA ARG A 90 -1.93 -4.69 -11.05
C ARG A 90 -1.30 -4.67 -9.66
N THR A 91 -0.91 -5.84 -9.16
CA THR A 91 -0.25 -5.99 -7.85
C THR A 91 1.09 -5.24 -7.74
N THR A 92 1.64 -4.74 -8.85
CA THR A 92 2.80 -3.83 -8.88
C THR A 92 2.55 -2.52 -8.14
N TYR A 93 1.28 -2.11 -7.93
CA TYR A 93 0.93 -0.91 -7.14
C TYR A 93 0.79 -1.16 -5.64
N VAL A 94 1.14 -2.35 -5.14
CA VAL A 94 1.23 -2.60 -3.70
C VAL A 94 2.47 -1.90 -3.16
N GLY A 95 2.32 -1.15 -2.06
CA GLY A 95 3.45 -0.49 -1.37
C GLY A 95 4.03 0.73 -2.09
N LEU A 96 3.20 1.47 -2.83
CA LEU A 96 3.64 2.69 -3.53
C LEU A 96 4.14 3.78 -2.59
N GLU A 97 3.69 3.79 -1.34
CA GLU A 97 4.06 4.79 -0.33
C GLU A 97 5.54 4.75 0.07
N ASP A 98 6.25 3.66 -0.22
CA ASP A 98 7.67 3.49 0.06
C ASP A 98 8.57 3.88 -1.12
N LEU A 99 7.99 4.24 -2.28
CA LEU A 99 8.75 4.67 -3.46
C LEU A 99 9.33 6.08 -3.30
N SER A 100 10.41 6.36 -4.03
CA SER A 100 10.92 7.73 -4.13
C SER A 100 9.99 8.59 -4.98
N ASP A 101 10.02 9.91 -4.77
CA ASP A 101 9.20 10.86 -5.56
C ASP A 101 9.47 10.73 -7.07
N ASN A 102 10.71 10.43 -7.46
CA ASN A 102 11.09 10.24 -8.86
C ASN A 102 10.45 8.97 -9.45
N ASP A 103 10.49 7.86 -8.70
CA ASP A 103 9.88 6.59 -9.13
C ASP A 103 8.35 6.73 -9.21
N LEU A 104 7.76 7.45 -8.25
CA LEU A 104 6.32 7.71 -8.23
C LEU A 104 5.89 8.57 -9.43
N ALA A 105 6.69 9.59 -9.80
CA ALA A 105 6.44 10.42 -10.98
C ALA A 105 6.60 9.66 -12.30
N GLU A 106 7.55 8.74 -12.39
CA GLU A 106 7.69 7.85 -13.55
C GLU A 106 6.49 6.91 -13.69
N LEU A 107 6.05 6.33 -12.59
CA LEU A 107 4.88 5.45 -12.55
C LEU A 107 3.58 6.19 -12.90
N GLU A 108 3.43 7.45 -12.45
CA GLU A 108 2.30 8.30 -12.83
C GLU A 108 2.27 8.56 -14.34
N LYS A 109 3.43 8.80 -14.95
CA LYS A 109 3.55 8.96 -16.41
C LYS A 109 3.14 7.68 -17.14
N GLU A 110 3.61 6.53 -16.69
CA GLU A 110 3.20 5.23 -17.26
C GLU A 110 1.68 5.05 -17.15
N PHE A 111 1.10 5.30 -15.98
CA PHE A 111 -0.35 5.19 -15.76
C PHE A 111 -1.15 6.11 -16.71
N LYS A 112 -0.72 7.38 -16.85
CA LYS A 112 -1.36 8.33 -17.76
C LYS A 112 -1.33 7.86 -19.21
N LEU A 113 -0.22 7.28 -19.67
CA LEU A 113 -0.10 6.73 -21.02
C LEU A 113 -1.02 5.52 -21.25
N LEU A 114 -1.16 4.66 -20.24
CA LEU A 114 -2.01 3.47 -20.29
C LEU A 114 -3.50 3.82 -20.30
N VAL A 115 -3.92 4.83 -19.52
CA VAL A 115 -5.29 5.34 -19.52
C VAL A 115 -5.64 6.00 -20.85
N GLN A 116 -4.70 6.72 -21.47
CA GLN A 116 -4.91 7.35 -22.78
C GLN A 116 -4.94 6.33 -23.93
N THR A 117 -4.39 5.12 -23.74
CA THR A 117 -4.32 4.10 -24.78
C THR A 117 -4.91 2.74 -24.35
N PRO A 118 -6.20 2.65 -23.97
CA PRO A 118 -6.79 1.41 -23.43
C PRO A 118 -6.69 0.21 -24.39
N GLY A 119 -6.72 0.47 -25.70
CA GLY A 119 -6.59 -0.55 -26.74
C GLY A 119 -5.16 -1.11 -26.88
N ALA A 120 -4.13 -0.29 -26.65
CA ALA A 120 -2.73 -0.69 -26.81
C ALA A 120 -2.31 -1.69 -25.74
N VAL A 121 -2.74 -1.50 -24.49
CA VAL A 121 -2.47 -2.44 -23.39
C VAL A 121 -3.07 -3.81 -23.67
N ARG A 122 -4.31 -3.84 -24.19
CA ARG A 122 -4.97 -5.09 -24.59
C ARG A 122 -4.27 -5.78 -25.75
N ALA A 123 -3.78 -5.01 -26.72
CA ALA A 123 -3.03 -5.53 -27.86
C ALA A 123 -1.66 -6.09 -27.43
N LEU A 124 -0.94 -5.38 -26.56
CA LEU A 124 0.37 -5.79 -26.03
C LEU A 124 0.25 -7.09 -25.21
N ASN A 125 -0.75 -7.16 -24.32
CA ASN A 125 -1.01 -8.37 -23.54
C ASN A 125 -1.38 -9.57 -24.43
N LYS A 126 -2.19 -9.36 -25.47
CA LYS A 126 -2.49 -10.41 -26.47
C LYS A 126 -1.24 -10.85 -27.22
N LEU A 127 -0.35 -9.93 -27.56
CA LEU A 127 0.89 -10.24 -28.28
C LEU A 127 1.85 -11.04 -27.40
N HIS A 128 2.06 -10.66 -26.14
CA HIS A 128 2.88 -11.41 -25.19
C HIS A 128 2.35 -12.84 -24.99
N ALA A 129 1.03 -13.00 -24.77
CA ALA A 129 0.43 -14.33 -24.67
C ALA A 129 0.65 -15.18 -25.93
N LYS A 130 0.60 -14.57 -27.11
CA LYS A 130 0.83 -15.27 -28.39
C LYS A 130 2.30 -15.65 -28.59
N ILE A 131 3.23 -14.78 -28.23
CA ILE A 131 4.68 -15.04 -28.30
C ILE A 131 5.06 -16.16 -27.33
N GLU A 132 4.52 -16.14 -26.12
CA GLU A 132 4.76 -17.16 -25.10
C GLU A 132 4.25 -18.53 -25.54
N ALA A 133 3.01 -18.60 -26.06
CA ALA A 133 2.45 -19.83 -26.62
C ALA A 133 3.28 -20.38 -27.80
N GLU A 134 3.77 -19.50 -28.67
CA GLU A 134 4.62 -19.87 -29.80
C GLU A 134 6.01 -20.35 -29.34
N ASN A 135 6.61 -19.72 -28.33
CA ASN A 135 7.87 -20.17 -27.74
C ASN A 135 7.74 -21.54 -27.08
N VAL A 136 6.65 -21.79 -26.35
CA VAL A 136 6.35 -23.11 -25.78
C VAL A 136 6.22 -24.15 -26.89
N ARG A 137 5.47 -23.84 -27.96
CA ARG A 137 5.31 -24.71 -29.13
C ARG A 137 6.64 -25.00 -29.83
N ARG A 138 7.50 -24.00 -30.01
CA ARG A 138 8.83 -24.18 -30.62
C ARG A 138 9.74 -25.04 -29.75
N THR A 139 9.65 -24.87 -28.44
CA THR A 139 10.41 -25.68 -27.47
C THR A 139 9.94 -27.13 -27.48
N SER A 140 8.62 -27.37 -27.53
CA SER A 140 8.06 -28.72 -27.62
C SER A 140 8.42 -29.39 -28.95
N LEU A 141 8.38 -28.66 -30.07
CA LEU A 141 8.79 -29.17 -31.39
C LEU A 141 10.28 -29.54 -31.42
N ARG A 142 11.16 -28.69 -30.86
CA ARG A 142 12.59 -29.01 -30.72
C ARG A 142 12.83 -30.24 -29.87
N SER A 143 12.11 -30.38 -28.75
CA SER A 143 12.23 -31.56 -27.87
C SER A 143 11.76 -32.85 -28.56
N ALA A 144 10.69 -32.79 -29.36
CA ALA A 144 10.18 -33.93 -30.11
C ALA A 144 11.12 -34.32 -31.26
N ALA A 145 11.67 -33.34 -31.98
CA ALA A 145 12.67 -33.57 -33.03
C ALA A 145 13.95 -34.18 -32.47
N ALA A 146 14.45 -33.70 -31.33
CA ALA A 146 15.59 -34.29 -30.64
C ALA A 146 15.33 -35.75 -30.25
N LYS A 147 14.13 -36.05 -29.71
CA LYS A 147 13.71 -37.43 -29.39
C LYS A 147 13.69 -38.34 -30.62
N MET A 148 13.19 -37.85 -31.74
CA MET A 148 13.14 -38.59 -33.01
C MET A 148 14.54 -38.89 -33.54
N LEU A 149 15.46 -37.91 -33.50
CA LEU A 149 16.84 -38.09 -33.94
C LEU A 149 17.58 -39.14 -33.09
N HIS A 150 17.38 -39.11 -31.76
CA HIS A 150 17.92 -40.15 -30.88
C HIS A 150 17.29 -41.53 -31.16
N HIS A 151 15.98 -41.60 -31.42
CA HIS A 151 15.31 -42.88 -31.74
C HIS A 151 15.79 -43.46 -33.07
N THR A 152 15.95 -42.63 -34.10
CA THR A 152 16.48 -43.03 -35.40
C THR A 152 17.94 -43.50 -35.29
N GLN A 153 18.80 -42.79 -34.55
CA GLN A 153 20.18 -43.26 -34.30
C GLN A 153 20.22 -44.60 -33.56
N THR A 154 19.29 -44.84 -32.62
CA THR A 154 19.20 -46.10 -31.88
C THR A 154 18.76 -47.26 -32.79
N ILE A 155 17.80 -47.02 -33.71
CA ILE A 155 17.34 -48.03 -34.68
C ILE A 155 18.41 -48.33 -35.74
N THR A 156 19.14 -47.34 -36.24
CA THR A 156 20.21 -47.56 -37.22
C THR A 156 21.39 -48.35 -36.62
N MET A 157 21.70 -48.14 -35.33
CA MET A 157 22.71 -48.92 -34.59
C MET A 157 22.28 -50.37 -34.30
N LEU A 158 20.97 -50.66 -34.25
CA LEU A 158 20.42 -52.02 -34.12
C LEU A 158 20.37 -52.76 -35.47
N GLY A 159 20.22 -52.03 -36.59
CA GLY A 159 20.19 -52.60 -37.94
C GLY A 159 21.56 -53.03 -38.48
N THR A 160 22.65 -52.38 -38.06
CA THR A 160 24.02 -52.71 -38.53
C THR A 160 24.62 -53.94 -37.84
N ASN A 161 24.07 -54.37 -36.69
CA ASN A 161 24.58 -55.51 -35.93
C ASN A 161 23.93 -56.87 -36.34
N SER A 162 22.99 -56.86 -37.29
CA SER A 162 22.30 -58.06 -37.78
C SER A 162 22.81 -58.57 -39.13
N THR A 163 23.67 -57.83 -39.82
CA THR A 163 24.17 -58.19 -41.17
C THR A 163 25.58 -58.80 -41.17
N ASP A 164 26.18 -59.05 -40.01
CA ASP A 164 27.54 -59.61 -39.87
C ASP A 164 27.56 -61.00 -39.18
N LYS A 165 26.46 -61.75 -39.31
CA LYS A 165 26.39 -63.16 -38.92
C LYS A 165 25.80 -63.98 -40.07
N LYS A 166 26.63 -64.29 -41.07
CA LYS A 166 26.55 -65.52 -41.87
C LYS A 166 27.83 -65.72 -42.66
#